data_AF-A0A0P0GIX7-F1
#
_entry.id   AF-A0A0P0GIX7-F1
#
_cell.length_a   1.000
_cell.length_b   1.000
_cell.length_c   1.000
_cell.angle_alpha   90.00
_cell.angle_beta   90.00
_cell.angle_gamma   90.00
#
_symmetry.space_group_name_H-M   'P 1'
#
loop_
_entity.id
_entity.type
_entity.pdbx_description
1 polymer ?
#
loop_
_entity_poly.entity_id
_entity_poly.type
_entity_poly.pdbx_seq_one_letter_code
_entity_poly.pdbx_strand_id
1 'polypeptide(L)'
;MKENELNNGTVTKVRGIDANGNSIVTTPKEIAKSGCGTFSIVDALNGKWYRVAISRRCHMASSVLLNAGSLYVNNAPCSQLFYIAFDGYSNLQNVIQLGVSGKCISKVRLLYIGSTTETGMVDIYISANGRNDINFAYSNNIGFTFQTPVEVSEEPDAGYIVKEFTF
;
A
#
# COMPACT_ATOMS: atom_id res chain seq x y z
N MET A 1 -23.95 -29.03 5.11
CA MET A 1 -22.85 -28.65 4.19
C MET A 1 -21.72 -29.62 4.46
N LYS A 2 -21.29 -30.41 3.48
CA LYS A 2 -20.15 -31.30 3.68
C LYS A 2 -18.86 -30.47 3.69
N GLU A 3 -17.89 -30.88 4.47
CA GLU A 3 -16.61 -30.17 4.64
C GLU A 3 -15.78 -30.07 3.34
N ASN A 4 -16.07 -30.94 2.36
CA ASN A 4 -15.34 -31.08 1.10
C ASN A 4 -16.00 -30.42 -0.12
N GLU A 5 -17.10 -29.68 0.05
CA GLU A 5 -17.87 -29.12 -1.07
C GLU A 5 -18.06 -27.59 -0.91
N LEU A 6 -17.69 -26.82 -1.95
CA LEU A 6 -17.99 -25.38 -2.05
C LEU A 6 -19.28 -25.20 -2.85
N ASN A 7 -20.37 -24.79 -2.20
CA ASN A 7 -21.69 -24.67 -2.83
C ASN A 7 -21.77 -23.65 -3.99
N ASN A 8 -20.86 -22.67 -4.05
CA ASN A 8 -20.88 -21.56 -5.01
C ASN A 8 -19.48 -21.09 -5.43
N GLY A 9 -18.44 -21.88 -5.16
CA GLY A 9 -17.03 -21.51 -5.41
C GLY A 9 -16.47 -20.41 -4.49
N THR A 10 -17.28 -19.81 -3.62
CA THR A 10 -16.85 -18.74 -2.71
C THR A 10 -16.56 -19.28 -1.32
N VAL A 11 -15.29 -19.27 -0.94
CA VAL A 11 -14.85 -19.65 0.41
C VAL A 11 -15.13 -18.51 1.38
N THR A 12 -15.99 -18.73 2.38
CA THR A 12 -16.30 -17.70 3.42
C THR A 12 -15.55 -17.95 4.73
N LYS A 13 -15.12 -19.19 4.97
CA LYS A 13 -14.31 -19.60 6.12
C LYS A 13 -13.29 -20.64 5.66
N VAL A 14 -12.08 -20.57 6.20
CA VAL A 14 -11.05 -21.59 6.02
C VAL A 14 -10.75 -22.19 7.39
N ARG A 15 -10.79 -23.51 7.47
CA ARG A 15 -10.32 -24.23 8.65
C ARG A 15 -8.86 -24.62 8.41
N GLY A 16 -8.00 -24.34 9.38
CA GLY A 16 -6.59 -24.73 9.41
C GLY A 16 -6.25 -25.42 10.72
N ILE A 17 -5.01 -25.89 10.83
CA ILE A 17 -4.45 -26.45 12.07
C ILE A 17 -3.32 -25.52 12.51
N ASP A 18 -3.32 -25.10 13.78
CA ASP A 18 -2.24 -24.30 14.35
C ASP A 18 -0.99 -25.15 14.69
N ALA A 19 0.09 -24.49 15.12
CA ALA A 19 1.34 -25.15 15.47
C ALA A 19 1.22 -26.17 16.64
N ASN A 20 0.15 -26.08 17.42
CA ASN A 20 -0.14 -26.97 18.55
C ASN A 20 -1.13 -28.09 18.17
N GLY A 21 -1.54 -28.18 16.90
CA GLY A 21 -2.51 -29.17 16.43
C GLY A 21 -3.98 -28.78 16.66
N ASN A 22 -4.28 -27.56 17.12
CA ASN A 22 -5.66 -27.13 17.32
C ASN A 22 -6.30 -26.71 16.00
N SER A 23 -7.59 -27.01 15.86
CA SER A 23 -8.39 -26.46 14.76
C SER A 23 -8.56 -24.95 14.96
N ILE A 24 -8.16 -24.20 13.95
CA ILE A 24 -8.43 -22.77 13.84
C ILE A 24 -9.40 -22.51 12.70
N VAL A 25 -10.27 -21.53 12.88
CA VAL A 25 -11.13 -21.02 11.81
C VAL A 25 -10.70 -19.61 11.49
N THR A 26 -10.38 -19.40 10.24
CA THR A 26 -9.95 -18.11 9.71
C THR A 26 -10.77 -17.78 8.47
N THR A 27 -10.48 -16.65 7.82
CA THR A 27 -11.09 -16.30 6.53
C THR A 27 -10.01 -16.34 5.44
N PRO A 28 -10.36 -16.52 4.15
CA PRO A 28 -9.38 -16.38 3.08
C PRO A 28 -8.64 -15.04 3.12
N LYS A 29 -9.33 -13.97 3.57
CA LYS A 29 -8.76 -12.65 3.78
C LYS A 29 -7.61 -12.67 4.80
N GLU A 30 -7.75 -13.43 5.88
CA GLU A 30 -6.72 -13.57 6.91
C GLU A 30 -5.52 -14.42 6.44
N ILE A 31 -5.74 -15.39 5.55
CA ILE A 31 -4.68 -16.22 4.95
C ILE A 31 -3.87 -15.41 3.93
N ALA A 32 -4.55 -14.60 3.13
CA ALA A 32 -3.91 -13.72 2.16
C ALA A 32 -3.08 -12.58 2.81
N LYS A 33 -3.12 -12.42 4.14
CA LYS A 33 -2.37 -11.38 4.84
C LYS A 33 -0.85 -11.51 4.76
N SER A 34 -0.27 -12.60 4.25
CA SER A 34 1.17 -12.66 4.05
C SER A 34 1.59 -11.97 2.75
N GLY A 35 1.81 -10.66 2.84
CA GLY A 35 2.55 -9.89 1.83
C GLY A 35 1.71 -9.29 0.69
N CYS A 36 0.39 -9.41 0.69
CA CYS A 36 -0.50 -8.73 -0.25
C CYS A 36 -1.79 -8.22 0.40
N GLY A 37 -2.51 -7.32 -0.30
CA GLY A 37 -3.76 -6.75 0.19
C GLY A 37 -4.28 -5.60 -0.66
N THR A 38 -5.43 -5.06 -0.28
CA THR A 38 -6.07 -3.93 -0.97
C THR A 38 -6.54 -2.88 0.02
N PHE A 39 -6.55 -1.62 -0.39
CA PHE A 39 -7.12 -0.50 0.34
C PHE A 39 -7.55 0.59 -0.65
N SER A 40 -8.30 1.60 -0.20
CA SER A 40 -8.80 2.65 -1.08
C SER A 40 -8.72 4.01 -0.41
N ILE A 41 -8.50 5.06 -1.21
CA ILE A 41 -8.81 6.44 -0.85
C ILE A 41 -10.17 6.74 -1.46
N VAL A 42 -11.19 6.82 -0.62
CA VAL A 42 -12.52 7.27 -1.06
C VAL A 42 -12.46 8.78 -1.18
N ASP A 43 -13.06 9.31 -2.24
CA ASP A 43 -13.23 10.75 -2.41
C ASP A 43 -11.90 11.53 -2.44
N ALA A 44 -10.85 10.92 -3.01
CA ALA A 44 -9.50 11.48 -3.07
C ALA A 44 -9.50 12.85 -3.77
N LEU A 45 -8.85 13.82 -3.16
CA LEU A 45 -8.78 15.19 -3.64
C LEU A 45 -7.54 15.40 -4.51
N ASN A 46 -7.74 16.01 -5.68
CA ASN A 46 -6.64 16.50 -6.50
C ASN A 46 -5.77 17.48 -5.68
N GLY A 47 -4.46 17.31 -5.76
CA GLY A 47 -3.51 18.23 -5.19
C GLY A 47 -3.13 17.92 -3.74
N LYS A 48 -3.54 16.76 -3.22
CA LYS A 48 -3.35 16.36 -1.82
C LYS A 48 -2.42 15.17 -1.67
N TRP A 49 -1.73 15.15 -0.54
CA TRP A 49 -0.89 14.04 -0.11
C TRP A 49 -1.67 13.13 0.83
N TYR A 50 -1.49 11.82 0.67
CA TYR A 50 -2.06 10.82 1.57
C TYR A 50 -0.98 9.85 2.04
N ARG A 51 -0.88 9.65 3.35
CA ARG A 51 -0.04 8.62 3.96
C ARG A 51 -0.73 7.27 3.86
N VAL A 52 -0.14 6.35 3.10
CA VAL A 52 -0.75 5.05 2.80
C VAL A 52 -0.08 3.88 3.52
N ALA A 53 1.18 4.04 3.92
CA ALA A 53 1.92 3.00 4.61
C ALA A 53 2.97 3.55 5.56
N ILE A 54 3.29 2.74 6.57
CA ILE A 54 4.47 2.89 7.42
C ILE A 54 5.41 1.72 7.18
N SER A 55 6.72 1.97 7.21
CA SER A 55 7.71 0.88 7.17
C SER A 55 7.84 0.23 8.54
N ARG A 56 8.46 -0.95 8.59
CA ARG A 56 8.61 -1.73 9.82
C ARG A 56 9.47 -1.00 10.85
N ARG A 57 10.77 -0.89 10.58
CA ARG A 57 11.75 -0.12 11.33
C ARG A 57 12.77 0.36 10.32
N CYS A 58 13.25 1.57 10.46
CA CYS A 58 14.13 2.20 9.48
C CYS A 58 15.47 1.47 9.27
N HIS A 59 15.94 0.68 10.25
CA HIS A 59 17.13 -0.17 10.07
C HIS A 59 16.90 -1.44 9.24
N MET A 60 15.65 -1.76 8.89
CA MET A 60 15.29 -2.93 8.09
C MET A 60 14.90 -2.51 6.68
N ALA A 61 15.22 -3.36 5.69
CA ALA A 61 14.74 -3.16 4.34
C ALA A 61 13.23 -3.42 4.26
N SER A 62 12.53 -2.54 3.55
CA SER A 62 11.14 -2.70 3.15
C SER A 62 11.01 -2.59 1.63
N SER A 63 10.15 -3.39 1.03
CA SER A 63 9.87 -3.31 -0.41
C SER A 63 8.46 -3.76 -0.76
N VAL A 64 7.88 -3.26 -1.85
CA VAL A 64 6.53 -3.64 -2.28
C VAL A 64 6.28 -3.36 -3.76
N LEU A 65 5.43 -4.17 -4.39
CA LEU A 65 4.75 -3.80 -5.63
C LEU A 65 3.39 -3.18 -5.29
N LEU A 66 3.21 -1.90 -5.62
CA LEU A 66 2.00 -1.15 -5.37
C LEU A 66 1.30 -0.81 -6.69
N ASN A 67 0.12 -1.37 -6.89
CA ASN A 67 -0.77 -1.00 -7.98
C ASN A 67 -1.79 0.02 -7.49
N ALA A 68 -2.06 1.03 -8.32
CA ALA A 68 -3.11 2.01 -8.13
C ALA A 68 -4.02 2.04 -9.35
N GLY A 69 -5.31 2.23 -9.15
CA GLY A 69 -6.27 2.45 -10.22
C GLY A 69 -7.44 3.30 -9.76
N SER A 70 -7.93 4.18 -10.61
CA SER A 70 -9.10 5.01 -10.33
C SER A 70 -10.35 4.41 -10.95
N LEU A 71 -11.49 4.66 -10.32
CA LEU A 71 -12.78 4.36 -10.93
C LEU A 71 -13.12 5.41 -12.00
N TYR A 72 -13.91 5.00 -12.99
CA TYR A 72 -14.56 5.96 -13.88
C TYR A 72 -15.70 6.62 -13.12
N VAL A 73 -15.54 7.90 -12.81
CA VAL A 73 -16.62 8.72 -12.25
C VAL A 73 -16.95 9.81 -13.24
N ASN A 74 -16.00 10.73 -13.50
CA ASN A 74 -16.13 11.83 -14.45
C ASN A 74 -14.91 11.95 -15.39
N ASN A 75 -13.91 11.07 -15.25
CA ASN A 75 -12.68 11.04 -16.04
C ASN A 75 -12.31 9.59 -16.38
N ALA A 76 -11.52 9.41 -17.43
CA ALA A 76 -11.00 8.11 -17.82
C ALA A 76 -10.22 7.46 -16.65
N PRO A 77 -10.37 6.15 -16.42
CA PRO A 77 -9.67 5.46 -15.33
C PRO A 77 -8.15 5.48 -15.58
N CYS A 78 -7.39 5.62 -14.51
CA CYS A 78 -5.94 5.39 -14.51
C CYS A 78 -5.65 3.95 -14.05
N SER A 79 -4.47 3.45 -14.43
CA SER A 79 -3.79 2.37 -13.72
C SER A 79 -2.29 2.61 -13.74
N GLN A 80 -1.65 2.51 -12.56
CA GLN A 80 -0.21 2.69 -12.39
C GLN A 80 0.33 1.60 -11.47
N LEU A 81 1.44 0.98 -11.87
CA LEU A 81 2.17 -0.01 -11.07
C LEU A 81 3.53 0.56 -10.66
N PHE A 82 3.84 0.45 -9.37
CA PHE A 82 5.10 0.91 -8.79
C PHE A 82 5.84 -0.21 -8.08
N TYR A 83 7.17 -0.20 -8.16
CA TYR A 83 8.05 -0.84 -7.18
C TYR A 83 8.57 0.22 -6.22
N ILE A 84 8.45 -0.04 -4.92
CA ILE A 84 8.95 0.83 -3.85
C ILE A 84 9.98 0.04 -3.04
N ALA A 85 11.17 0.60 -2.86
CA ALA A 85 12.21 0.11 -1.96
C ALA A 85 12.53 1.18 -0.92
N PHE A 86 12.73 0.76 0.33
CA PHE A 86 12.87 1.65 1.46
C PHE A 86 13.82 1.09 2.52
N ASP A 87 14.64 1.96 3.09
CA ASP A 87 15.38 1.79 4.33
C ASP A 87 15.66 3.20 4.90
N GLY A 88 16.20 3.30 6.11
CA GLY A 88 16.44 4.59 6.78
C GLY A 88 17.89 5.06 6.87
N TYR A 89 18.87 4.27 6.43
CA TYR A 89 20.29 4.58 6.63
C TYR A 89 21.07 4.80 5.34
N SER A 90 20.59 4.23 4.24
CA SER A 90 21.23 4.30 2.94
C SER A 90 20.64 5.44 2.10
N ASN A 91 21.11 5.56 0.85
CA ASN A 91 20.50 6.41 -0.17
C ASN A 91 19.79 5.60 -1.26
N LEU A 92 19.52 4.31 -0.98
CA LEU A 92 18.97 3.32 -1.91
C LEU A 92 17.43 3.30 -1.93
N GLN A 93 16.76 4.16 -1.16
CA GLN A 93 15.30 4.31 -1.24
C GLN A 93 14.92 4.67 -2.68
N ASN A 94 13.92 4.00 -3.22
CA ASN A 94 13.57 4.14 -4.63
C ASN A 94 12.09 3.93 -4.87
N VAL A 95 11.55 4.63 -5.87
CA VAL A 95 10.22 4.38 -6.43
C VAL A 95 10.33 4.35 -7.93
N ILE A 96 9.99 3.22 -8.54
CA ILE A 96 10.03 3.01 -9.99
C ILE A 96 8.61 2.75 -10.47
N GLN A 97 8.12 3.52 -11.43
CA GLN A 97 6.88 3.21 -12.14
C GLN A 97 7.18 2.12 -13.18
N LEU A 98 6.65 0.92 -12.96
CA LEU A 98 6.84 -0.25 -13.82
C LEU A 98 5.83 -0.29 -14.97
N GLY A 99 4.67 0.35 -14.81
CA GLY A 99 3.63 0.39 -15.84
C GLY A 99 2.64 1.52 -15.60
N VAL A 100 2.08 2.05 -16.70
CA VAL A 100 1.15 3.18 -16.68
C VAL A 100 0.15 3.10 -17.82
N SER A 101 -1.11 3.35 -17.49
CA SER A 101 -2.22 3.58 -18.41
C SER A 101 -3.09 4.68 -17.82
N GLY A 102 -2.79 5.94 -18.15
CA GLY A 102 -3.36 7.10 -17.46
C GLY A 102 -2.73 7.34 -16.08
N LYS A 103 -2.93 8.54 -15.53
CA LYS A 103 -2.21 9.00 -14.34
C LYS A 103 -3.16 9.57 -13.29
N CYS A 104 -3.08 9.02 -12.09
CA CYS A 104 -3.78 9.48 -10.90
C CYS A 104 -2.83 9.82 -9.75
N ILE A 105 -1.59 9.32 -9.83
CA ILE A 105 -0.50 9.60 -8.90
C ILE A 105 0.61 10.27 -9.71
N SER A 106 1.00 11.48 -9.28
CA SER A 106 2.10 12.21 -9.94
C SER A 106 3.37 12.23 -9.11
N LYS A 107 3.27 12.11 -7.78
CA LYS A 107 4.42 12.07 -6.89
C LYS A 107 4.26 11.02 -5.80
N VAL A 108 5.37 10.46 -5.38
CA VAL A 108 5.49 9.66 -4.16
C VAL A 108 6.65 10.24 -3.36
N ARG A 109 6.50 10.36 -2.05
CA ARG A 109 7.61 10.72 -1.16
C ARG A 109 7.80 9.67 -0.08
N LEU A 110 9.07 9.40 0.20
CA LEU A 110 9.50 8.49 1.24
C LEU A 110 10.10 9.35 2.37
N LEU A 111 9.54 9.24 3.56
CA LEU A 111 10.05 9.90 4.76
C LEU A 111 10.80 8.86 5.59
N TYR A 112 12.05 9.15 5.90
CA TYR A 112 12.91 8.22 6.62
C TYR A 112 13.85 8.93 7.59
N ILE A 113 14.35 8.18 8.56
CA ILE A 113 15.32 8.64 9.55
C ILE A 113 16.26 7.48 9.86
N GLY A 114 17.55 7.77 10.04
CA GLY A 114 18.53 6.78 10.46
C GLY A 114 18.29 6.35 11.91
N SER A 115 17.41 5.37 12.13
CA SER A 115 17.05 4.89 13.46
C SER A 115 16.78 3.38 13.50
N THR A 116 17.14 2.76 14.62
CA THR A 116 16.82 1.37 14.93
C THR A 116 15.41 1.22 15.51
N THR A 117 14.85 2.29 16.06
CA THR A 117 13.53 2.29 16.73
C THR A 117 12.46 2.99 15.90
N GLU A 118 12.78 3.97 15.07
CA GLU A 118 11.74 4.69 14.31
C GLU A 118 11.27 3.92 13.08
N THR A 119 10.10 4.30 12.58
CA THR A 119 9.51 3.81 11.33
C THR A 119 9.56 4.89 10.27
N GLY A 120 9.54 4.49 9.01
CA GLY A 120 9.40 5.40 7.88
C GLY A 120 7.97 5.50 7.38
N MET A 121 7.71 6.41 6.45
CA MET A 121 6.38 6.67 5.90
C MET A 121 6.40 6.75 4.37
N VAL A 122 5.31 6.31 3.76
CA VAL A 122 5.05 6.43 2.32
C VAL A 122 3.84 7.34 2.12
N ASP A 123 4.09 8.51 1.54
CA ASP A 123 3.04 9.44 1.17
C ASP A 123 2.91 9.49 -0.36
N ILE A 124 1.68 9.56 -0.85
CA ILE A 124 1.33 9.57 -2.27
C ILE A 124 0.55 10.85 -2.61
N TYR A 125 0.94 11.52 -3.68
CA TYR A 125 0.27 12.72 -4.16
C TYR A 125 -0.73 12.40 -5.27
N ILE A 126 -1.98 12.81 -5.06
CA ILE A 126 -3.07 12.59 -6.01
C ILE A 126 -3.13 13.71 -7.04
N SER A 127 -3.13 13.32 -8.32
CA SER A 127 -3.24 14.20 -9.49
C SER A 127 -4.44 13.88 -10.37
N ALA A 128 -5.27 12.92 -9.98
CA ALA A 128 -6.52 12.61 -10.68
C ALA A 128 -7.45 13.84 -10.64
N ASN A 129 -8.02 14.23 -11.79
CA ASN A 129 -8.88 15.40 -11.89
C ASN A 129 -10.19 15.25 -11.11
N GLY A 130 -10.50 16.25 -10.28
CA GLY A 130 -11.71 16.25 -9.46
C GLY A 130 -11.60 15.32 -8.24
N ARG A 131 -12.76 14.86 -7.77
CA ARG A 131 -12.89 13.93 -6.65
C ARG A 131 -13.03 12.51 -7.20
N ASN A 132 -12.10 11.62 -6.87
CA ASN A 132 -12.09 10.26 -7.40
C ASN A 132 -11.80 9.23 -6.31
N ASP A 133 -12.40 8.05 -6.44
CA ASP A 133 -12.01 6.89 -5.66
C ASP A 133 -10.77 6.24 -6.30
N ILE A 134 -9.73 6.05 -5.50
CA ILE A 134 -8.49 5.40 -5.91
C ILE A 134 -8.33 4.13 -5.12
N ASN A 135 -8.36 3.01 -5.85
CA ASN A 135 -8.14 1.69 -5.31
C ASN A 135 -6.66 1.33 -5.43
N PHE A 136 -6.14 0.74 -4.36
CA PHE A 136 -4.78 0.26 -4.28
C PHE A 136 -4.77 -1.24 -4.02
N ALA A 137 -3.83 -1.92 -4.65
CA ALA A 137 -3.48 -3.29 -4.35
C ALA A 137 -1.98 -3.38 -4.17
N TYR A 138 -1.53 -4.02 -3.10
CA TYR A 138 -0.12 -4.28 -2.87
C TYR A 138 0.16 -5.77 -2.88
N SER A 139 1.37 -6.13 -3.31
CA SER A 139 1.88 -7.51 -3.29
C SER A 139 3.39 -7.50 -3.09
N ASN A 140 3.97 -8.67 -2.79
CA ASN A 140 5.42 -8.80 -2.51
C ASN A 140 5.87 -7.83 -1.40
N ASN A 141 4.98 -7.58 -0.44
CA ASN A 141 5.22 -6.63 0.63
C ASN A 141 6.16 -7.25 1.68
N ILE A 142 7.34 -6.66 1.76
CA ILE A 142 8.33 -6.88 2.81
C ILE A 142 8.30 -5.64 3.69
N GLY A 143 7.82 -5.80 4.92
CA GLY A 143 8.04 -4.81 5.97
C GLY A 143 7.32 -3.47 5.80
N PHE A 144 6.30 -3.33 4.95
CA PHE A 144 5.34 -2.23 5.07
C PHE A 144 4.08 -2.69 5.79
N THR A 145 3.49 -1.78 6.54
CA THR A 145 2.12 -1.88 7.05
C THR A 145 1.30 -0.83 6.32
N PHE A 146 0.46 -1.29 5.39
CA PHE A 146 -0.52 -0.42 4.75
C PHE A 146 -1.69 -0.14 5.69
N GLN A 147 -2.15 1.10 5.71
CA GLN A 147 -3.16 1.60 6.61
C GLN A 147 -4.31 2.26 5.84
N THR A 148 -5.40 2.57 6.53
CA THR A 148 -6.40 3.50 6.01
C THR A 148 -5.69 4.82 5.67
N PRO A 149 -5.76 5.29 4.41
CA PRO A 149 -5.05 6.50 4.01
C PRO A 149 -5.46 7.72 4.83
N VAL A 150 -4.49 8.54 5.21
CA VAL A 150 -4.70 9.79 5.97
C VAL A 150 -4.18 10.95 5.14
N GLU A 151 -4.98 12.00 4.92
CA GLU A 151 -4.50 13.23 4.28
C GLU A 151 -3.42 13.88 5.16
N VAL A 152 -2.31 14.27 4.55
CA VAL A 152 -1.18 14.93 5.23
C VAL A 152 -0.83 16.25 4.55
N SER A 153 -0.14 17.12 5.28
CA SER A 153 0.31 18.41 4.75
C SER A 153 1.35 18.25 3.64
N GLU A 154 1.45 19.29 2.81
CA GLU A 154 2.55 19.44 1.86
C GLU A 154 3.90 19.54 2.57
N GLU A 155 3.96 20.26 3.69
CA GLU A 155 5.12 20.25 4.57
C GLU A 155 5.27 18.83 5.19
N PRO A 156 6.43 18.16 5.04
CA PRO A 156 6.68 16.84 5.62
C PRO A 156 6.84 16.86 7.15
N ASP A 157 6.69 15.70 7.79
CA ASP A 157 6.85 15.54 9.23
C ASP A 157 8.28 15.95 9.67
N ALA A 158 8.37 16.82 10.67
CA ALA A 158 9.64 17.35 11.15
C ALA A 158 10.58 16.24 11.66
N GLY A 159 11.88 16.39 11.38
CA GLY A 159 12.92 15.44 11.79
C GLY A 159 13.12 14.26 10.83
N TYR A 160 12.29 14.12 9.79
CA TYR A 160 12.47 13.14 8.74
C TYR A 160 13.26 13.70 7.56
N ILE A 161 14.09 12.85 6.95
CA ILE A 161 14.66 13.06 5.63
C ILE A 161 13.61 12.66 4.61
N VAL A 162 13.47 13.44 3.54
CA VAL A 162 12.43 13.26 2.52
C VAL A 162 13.10 12.99 1.17
N LYS A 163 12.68 11.93 0.49
CA LYS A 163 13.03 11.67 -0.90
C LYS A 163 11.76 11.59 -1.74
N GLU A 164 11.59 12.55 -2.64
CA GLU A 164 10.45 12.64 -3.54
C GLU A 164 10.77 12.08 -4.93
N PHE A 165 9.77 11.45 -5.54
CA PHE A 165 9.82 10.85 -6.85
C PHE A 165 8.63 11.37 -7.66
N THR A 166 8.91 11.85 -8.86
CA THR A 166 7.90 12.39 -9.79
C THR A 166 7.82 11.48 -11.01
N PHE A 167 6.60 11.25 -11.50
CA PHE A 167 6.30 10.47 -12.71
C PHE A 167 5.55 11.35 -13.70
#